data_AF-A0AAW2LT97-F1
#
_entry.id   AF-A0AAW2LT97-F1
#
_cell.length_a   1.000
_cell.length_b   1.000
_cell.length_c   1.000
_cell.angle_alpha   90.00
_cell.angle_beta   90.00
_cell.angle_gamma   90.00
#
_symmetry.space_group_name_H-M   'P 1'
#
loop_
_entity.id
_entity.type
_entity.pdbx_description
1 polymer ?
#
loop_
_entity_poly.entity_id
_entity_poly.type
_entity_poly.pdbx_seq_one_letter_code
_entity_poly.pdbx_strand_id
1 'polypeptide(L)'
;MAAINSKVKWAGLRAVIDSLEDFWAIFEFAVEVDDFCEVSGLGSFCSMGETVGPRLYCCYKCRNHVSLHDDIISKAFQGRHGRAFLFSHAMNIVVGAKEDRHLITGLHTVADISCADCNEVLGWKYERAYEASQKYKEGKFIFEKSKIVKENW
;
A
#
# COMPACT_ATOMS: atom_id res chain seq x y z
N MET A 1 -17.43 -60.08 -29.16
CA MET A 1 -17.51 -60.90 -27.94
C MET A 1 -17.18 -60.02 -26.74
N ALA A 2 -18.10 -60.01 -25.77
CA ALA A 2 -18.00 -59.66 -24.35
C ALA A 2 -17.49 -58.28 -23.89
N ALA A 3 -18.37 -57.64 -23.12
CA ALA A 3 -18.17 -56.47 -22.28
C ALA A 3 -17.86 -56.87 -20.83
N ILE A 4 -17.06 -56.05 -20.13
CA ILE A 4 -17.05 -55.87 -18.65
C ILE A 4 -16.37 -54.50 -18.44
N ASN A 5 -17.02 -53.37 -18.16
CA ASN A 5 -17.92 -52.96 -17.07
C ASN A 5 -17.29 -53.06 -15.67
N SER A 6 -16.60 -52.00 -15.25
CA SER A 6 -16.50 -51.64 -13.83
C SER A 6 -17.01 -50.22 -13.63
N LYS A 7 -18.28 -50.14 -13.24
CA LYS A 7 -18.91 -48.95 -12.66
C LYS A 7 -18.14 -48.53 -11.40
N VAL A 8 -17.68 -47.29 -11.35
CA VAL A 8 -17.50 -46.57 -10.08
C VAL A 8 -18.47 -45.40 -10.11
N LYS A 9 -19.48 -45.44 -9.24
CA LYS A 9 -20.62 -44.54 -9.24
C LYS A 9 -20.54 -43.62 -7.98
N TRP A 10 -20.18 -42.34 -8.21
CA TRP A 10 -20.56 -41.05 -7.58
C TRP A 10 -20.64 -40.89 -6.05
N ALA A 11 -19.99 -39.86 -5.51
CA ALA A 11 -20.65 -38.73 -4.82
C ALA A 11 -19.63 -37.66 -4.34
N GLY A 12 -19.87 -36.40 -4.72
CA GLY A 12 -19.68 -35.22 -3.88
C GLY A 12 -18.27 -34.80 -3.44
N LEU A 13 -17.66 -33.85 -4.16
CA LEU A 13 -17.52 -32.48 -3.64
C LEU A 13 -17.22 -31.51 -4.79
N ARG A 14 -18.01 -30.46 -4.87
CA ARG A 14 -17.84 -29.33 -5.76
C ARG A 14 -16.91 -28.33 -5.07
N ALA A 15 -15.72 -28.14 -5.62
CA ALA A 15 -14.89 -26.95 -5.42
C ALA A 15 -14.27 -26.64 -6.78
N VAL A 16 -15.06 -26.02 -7.66
CA VAL A 16 -14.91 -24.59 -8.00
C VAL A 16 -13.47 -24.32 -8.43
N ILE A 17 -13.26 -24.44 -9.73
CA ILE A 17 -12.28 -23.66 -10.47
C ILE A 17 -12.68 -22.19 -10.26
N ASP A 18 -11.89 -21.40 -9.53
CA ASP A 18 -11.64 -20.00 -9.89
C ASP A 18 -10.59 -19.34 -9.00
N SER A 19 -10.01 -18.26 -9.54
CA SER A 19 -9.09 -17.33 -8.90
C SER A 19 -7.59 -17.67 -8.95
N LEU A 20 -7.14 -18.00 -10.15
CA LEU A 20 -5.82 -17.56 -10.64
C LEU A 20 -5.87 -16.12 -11.20
N GLU A 21 -6.83 -15.30 -10.75
CA GLU A 21 -7.04 -13.91 -11.21
C GLU A 21 -6.61 -12.83 -10.19
N ASP A 22 -6.02 -13.22 -9.05
CA ASP A 22 -5.47 -12.24 -8.08
C ASP A 22 -3.93 -12.10 -8.15
N PHE A 23 -3.25 -12.99 -8.86
CA PHE A 23 -1.79 -12.93 -9.01
C PHE A 23 -1.34 -11.94 -10.10
N TRP A 24 -2.19 -11.62 -11.08
CA TRP A 24 -1.84 -10.70 -12.17
C TRP A 24 -2.16 -9.23 -11.91
N ALA A 25 -2.91 -8.89 -10.86
CA ALA A 25 -3.17 -7.48 -10.52
C ALA A 25 -2.02 -6.79 -9.76
N ILE A 26 -1.05 -7.56 -9.27
CA ILE A 26 0.10 -7.05 -8.50
C ILE A 26 1.44 -7.32 -9.23
N PHE A 27 1.53 -8.34 -10.09
CA PHE A 27 2.82 -8.87 -10.54
C PHE A 27 3.36 -8.34 -11.87
N GLU A 28 2.64 -7.49 -12.61
CA GLU A 28 3.12 -6.92 -13.88
C GLU A 28 3.36 -5.40 -13.82
N PHE A 29 4.05 -4.92 -12.77
CA PHE A 29 4.74 -3.62 -12.80
C PHE A 29 5.90 -3.49 -11.79
N ALA A 30 6.43 -4.60 -11.30
CA ALA A 30 7.53 -4.61 -10.32
C ALA A 30 8.72 -5.40 -10.88
N VAL A 31 9.32 -4.88 -11.95
CA VAL A 31 10.71 -5.16 -12.29
C VAL A 31 11.36 -3.83 -12.62
N GLU A 32 12.06 -3.28 -11.63
CA GLU A 32 13.39 -2.67 -11.80
C GLU A 32 14.01 -2.56 -10.39
N VAL A 33 14.85 -3.54 -10.08
CA VAL A 33 16.03 -3.41 -9.21
C VAL A 33 16.92 -2.32 -9.85
N ASP A 34 17.42 -1.31 -9.14
CA ASP A 34 18.59 -1.26 -8.26
C ASP A 34 18.59 0.16 -7.60
N ASP A 35 19.05 0.40 -6.37
CA ASP A 35 20.48 0.45 -6.05
C ASP A 35 20.69 0.38 -4.53
N PHE A 36 21.42 -0.64 -4.10
CA PHE A 36 21.98 -0.79 -2.77
C PHE A 36 23.43 -0.31 -2.83
N CYS A 37 23.76 0.77 -2.10
CA CYS A 37 25.15 1.05 -1.75
C CYS A 37 25.24 1.65 -0.35
N GLU A 38 25.40 0.78 0.65
CA GLU A 38 26.20 1.11 1.82
C GLU A 38 27.65 1.35 1.36
N VAL A 39 28.35 2.34 1.93
CA VAL A 39 29.72 2.21 2.47
C VAL A 39 30.30 3.57 2.91
N SER A 40 30.75 3.59 4.17
CA SER A 40 31.76 4.45 4.81
C SER A 40 31.67 5.97 4.67
N GLY A 41 31.60 6.63 5.85
CA GLY A 41 31.73 8.08 5.96
C GLY A 41 33.02 8.63 5.34
N LEU A 42 32.84 9.68 4.55
CA LEU A 42 33.65 10.88 4.43
C LEU A 42 32.87 11.88 3.56
N GLY A 43 33.08 13.16 3.81
CA GLY A 43 32.17 14.23 3.44
C GLY A 43 32.03 14.50 1.95
N SER A 44 30.94 15.22 1.65
CA SER A 44 30.78 16.18 0.56
C SER A 44 31.32 15.77 -0.81
N PHE A 45 30.43 15.25 -1.65
CA PHE A 45 30.49 15.52 -3.08
C PHE A 45 29.07 15.74 -3.61
N CYS A 46 28.68 17.01 -3.70
CA CYS A 46 27.52 17.44 -4.47
C CYS A 46 27.81 17.19 -5.95
N SER A 47 27.22 16.15 -6.53
CA SER A 47 27.04 16.10 -7.98
C SER A 47 25.88 17.02 -8.35
N MET A 48 26.21 18.12 -9.04
CA MET A 48 25.25 18.96 -9.75
C MET A 48 24.61 18.14 -10.89
N GLY A 49 23.56 17.40 -10.56
CA GLY A 49 22.42 17.22 -11.45
C GLY A 49 21.42 18.31 -11.10
N GLU A 50 20.88 18.99 -12.11
CA GLU A 50 19.79 19.97 -12.01
C GLU A 50 18.87 19.64 -10.83
N THR A 51 18.94 20.41 -9.74
CA THR A 51 18.33 20.04 -8.46
C THR A 51 16.82 20.28 -8.50
N VAL A 52 16.11 19.44 -9.25
CA VAL A 52 14.67 19.28 -9.06
C VAL A 52 14.52 18.63 -7.69
N GLY A 53 14.23 19.44 -6.68
CA GLY A 53 14.04 18.98 -5.31
C GLY A 53 13.03 17.82 -5.24
N PRO A 54 13.12 16.95 -4.22
CA PRO A 54 12.27 15.77 -4.12
C PRO A 54 10.79 16.17 -4.17
N ARG A 55 10.01 15.43 -4.97
CA ARG A 55 8.57 15.67 -5.11
C ARG A 55 7.89 15.22 -3.83
N LEU A 56 7.20 16.13 -3.15
CA LEU A 56 6.66 15.92 -1.81
C LEU A 56 5.13 15.98 -1.80
N TYR A 57 4.53 15.23 -0.89
CA TYR A 57 3.14 15.37 -0.50
C TYR A 57 3.05 16.06 0.85
N CYS A 58 2.13 17.00 0.92
CA CYS A 58 1.91 17.84 2.09
C CYS A 58 0.46 17.74 2.56
N CYS A 59 0.23 17.97 3.85
CA CYS A 59 -1.10 18.14 4.42
C CYS A 59 -1.82 19.30 3.72
N TYR A 60 -3.09 19.10 3.34
CA TYR A 60 -3.87 20.14 2.68
C TYR A 60 -4.11 21.40 3.54
N LYS A 61 -4.06 21.27 4.86
CA LYS A 61 -4.45 22.31 5.81
C LYS A 61 -3.28 23.17 6.27
N CYS A 62 -2.21 22.53 6.75
CA CYS A 62 -1.03 23.22 7.28
C CYS A 62 0.20 23.17 6.36
N ARG A 63 0.10 22.48 5.20
CA ARG A 63 1.22 22.29 4.26
C ARG A 63 2.43 21.54 4.84
N ASN A 64 2.28 20.89 5.99
CA ASN A 64 3.34 20.06 6.55
C ASN A 64 3.63 18.85 5.64
N HIS A 65 4.90 18.48 5.49
CA HIS A 65 5.31 17.35 4.65
C HIS A 65 4.88 16.03 5.31
N VAL A 66 4.20 15.17 4.55
CA VAL A 66 3.65 13.91 5.07
C VAL A 66 4.24 12.66 4.41
N SER A 67 4.67 12.76 3.15
CA SER A 67 5.37 11.68 2.45
C SER A 67 6.09 12.17 1.20
N LEU A 68 6.98 11.34 0.68
CA LEU A 68 7.64 11.55 -0.61
C LEU A 68 6.80 10.94 -1.74
N HIS A 69 6.96 11.45 -2.95
CA HIS A 69 6.33 10.86 -4.13
C HIS A 69 6.89 9.48 -4.46
N ASP A 70 8.19 9.30 -4.24
CA ASP A 70 8.88 8.07 -4.60
C ASP A 70 8.55 6.92 -3.62
N ASP A 71 7.97 7.24 -2.46
CA ASP A 71 7.42 6.27 -1.51
C ASP A 71 6.01 5.75 -1.90
N ILE A 72 5.44 6.18 -3.04
CA ILE A 72 4.15 5.66 -3.48
C ILE A 72 4.33 4.22 -3.98
N ILE A 73 3.61 3.30 -3.33
CA ILE A 73 3.52 1.90 -3.75
C ILE A 73 2.41 1.74 -4.79
N SER A 74 1.24 2.34 -4.54
CA SER A 74 0.11 2.20 -5.46
C SER A 74 -0.88 3.35 -5.37
N LYS A 75 -1.41 3.75 -6.53
CA LYS A 75 -2.42 4.81 -6.69
C LYS A 75 -3.82 4.26 -6.92
N ALA A 76 -3.98 2.94 -6.92
CA ALA A 76 -5.24 2.24 -7.21
C ALA A 76 -6.15 2.07 -5.99
N PHE A 77 -5.80 2.66 -4.84
CA PHE A 77 -6.56 2.54 -3.61
C PHE A 77 -7.73 3.52 -3.55
N GLN A 78 -8.76 3.13 -2.80
CA GLN A 78 -9.92 3.97 -2.50
C GLN A 78 -10.07 4.09 -0.99
N GLY A 79 -10.35 5.31 -0.53
CA GLY A 79 -10.71 5.60 0.85
C GLY A 79 -12.15 6.04 0.99
N ARG A 80 -12.47 6.54 2.17
CA ARG A 80 -13.85 6.91 2.54
C ARG A 80 -14.34 8.09 1.70
N HIS A 81 -13.45 9.01 1.36
CA HIS A 81 -13.77 10.21 0.61
C HIS A 81 -13.31 10.18 -0.86
N GLY A 82 -13.02 8.99 -1.41
CA GLY A 82 -12.71 8.80 -2.83
C GLY A 82 -11.33 8.17 -3.06
N ARG A 83 -10.53 8.73 -3.98
CA ARG A 83 -9.21 8.16 -4.32
C ARG A 83 -8.21 8.31 -3.16
N ALA A 84 -7.44 7.26 -2.91
CA ALA A 84 -6.39 7.24 -1.90
C ALA A 84 -5.12 6.58 -2.45
N PHE A 85 -3.97 6.89 -1.86
CA PHE A 85 -2.67 6.37 -2.29
C PHE A 85 -2.04 5.59 -1.15
N LEU A 86 -1.40 4.47 -1.50
CA LEU A 86 -0.63 3.63 -0.59
C LEU A 86 0.84 4.04 -0.63
N PHE A 87 1.41 4.32 0.53
CA PHE A 87 2.80 4.71 0.71
C PHE A 87 3.56 3.71 1.59
N SER A 88 4.85 3.55 1.30
CA SER A 88 5.82 2.83 2.15
C SER A 88 6.09 3.57 3.44
N HIS A 89 6.37 4.86 3.36
CA HIS A 89 6.77 5.69 4.49
C HIS A 89 5.91 6.94 4.60
N ALA A 90 5.76 7.40 5.84
CA ALA A 90 5.10 8.64 6.19
C ALA A 90 5.90 9.35 7.29
N MET A 91 5.92 10.68 7.25
CA MET A 91 6.62 11.54 8.19
C MET A 91 5.68 12.60 8.76
N ASN A 92 6.02 13.15 9.92
CA ASN A 92 5.23 14.19 10.60
C ASN A 92 3.74 13.84 10.77
N ILE A 93 3.45 12.57 11.03
CA ILE A 93 2.13 12.07 11.35
C ILE A 93 2.07 11.50 12.76
N VAL A 94 0.88 11.51 13.33
CA VAL A 94 0.54 10.86 14.60
C VAL A 94 -0.36 9.67 14.29
N VAL A 95 0.01 8.51 14.82
CA VAL A 95 -0.78 7.28 14.68
C VAL A 95 -1.73 7.17 15.87
N GLY A 96 -3.02 7.03 15.59
CA GLY A 96 -4.07 6.90 16.59
C GLY A 96 -4.21 5.49 17.17
N ALA A 97 -5.36 5.24 17.80
CA ALA A 97 -5.69 3.93 18.33
C ALA A 97 -5.85 2.90 17.22
N LYS A 98 -5.47 1.64 17.53
CA LYS A 98 -5.67 0.52 16.62
C LYS A 98 -7.10 0.04 16.72
N GLU A 99 -7.75 -0.08 15.57
CA GLU A 99 -9.13 -0.50 15.43
C GLU A 99 -9.25 -1.57 14.36
N ASP A 100 -10.04 -2.59 14.63
CA ASP A 100 -10.35 -3.63 13.65
C ASP A 100 -11.49 -3.15 12.74
N ARG A 101 -11.22 -3.11 11.42
CA ARG A 101 -12.19 -2.69 10.39
C ARG A 101 -12.34 -3.77 9.33
N HIS A 102 -13.57 -4.00 8.93
CA HIS A 102 -13.87 -4.82 7.76
C HIS A 102 -13.76 -3.96 6.50
N LEU A 103 -12.76 -4.24 5.69
CA LEU A 103 -12.58 -3.65 4.37
C LEU A 103 -13.02 -4.64 3.29
N ILE A 104 -13.07 -4.16 2.04
CA ILE A 104 -13.45 -5.01 0.89
C ILE A 104 -12.54 -6.25 0.81
N THR A 105 -11.27 -6.11 1.15
CA THR A 105 -10.28 -7.19 1.12
C THR A 105 -10.22 -8.01 2.41
N GLY A 106 -11.21 -7.92 3.28
CA GLY A 106 -11.29 -8.68 4.54
C GLY A 106 -11.03 -7.88 5.81
N LEU A 107 -10.88 -8.58 6.93
CA LEU A 107 -10.63 -7.99 8.25
C LEU A 107 -9.19 -7.46 8.36
N HIS A 108 -9.05 -6.20 8.78
CA HIS A 108 -7.76 -5.55 8.99
C HIS A 108 -7.76 -4.77 10.30
N THR A 109 -6.68 -4.86 11.06
CA THR A 109 -6.38 -3.92 12.14
C THR A 109 -5.73 -2.69 11.52
N VAL A 110 -6.36 -1.53 11.63
CA VAL A 110 -5.86 -0.26 11.11
C VAL A 110 -5.78 0.78 12.22
N ALA A 111 -4.96 1.81 12.03
CA ALA A 111 -4.89 2.94 12.95
C ALA A 111 -5.00 4.23 12.14
N ASP A 112 -5.91 5.13 12.52
CA ASP A 112 -6.03 6.41 11.84
C ASP A 112 -4.75 7.23 12.00
N ILE A 113 -4.37 7.93 10.93
CA ILE A 113 -3.19 8.81 10.94
C ILE A 113 -3.64 10.25 10.78
N SER A 114 -3.12 11.11 11.64
CA SER A 114 -3.36 12.54 11.62
C SER A 114 -2.07 13.32 11.44
N CYS A 115 -2.16 14.54 10.92
CA CYS A 115 -1.02 15.44 10.82
C CYS A 115 -0.53 15.84 12.22
N ALA A 116 0.78 15.83 12.45
CA ALA A 116 1.34 16.20 13.76
C ALA A 116 1.13 17.69 14.14
N ASP A 117 0.98 18.58 13.16
CA ASP A 117 0.87 20.03 13.44
C ASP A 117 -0.58 20.50 13.60
N CYS A 118 -1.50 19.97 12.78
CA CYS A 118 -2.89 20.45 12.72
C CYS A 118 -3.92 19.41 13.17
N ASN A 119 -3.46 18.21 13.55
CA ASN A 119 -4.24 17.07 14.02
C ASN A 119 -5.36 16.62 13.06
N GLU A 120 -5.29 17.06 11.81
CA GLU A 120 -6.25 16.71 10.78
C GLU A 120 -6.03 15.26 10.34
N VAL A 121 -7.10 14.47 10.26
CA VAL A 121 -7.03 13.08 9.81
C VAL A 121 -6.75 13.04 8.31
N LEU A 122 -5.65 12.40 7.94
CA LEU A 122 -5.19 12.31 6.55
C LEU A 122 -5.47 10.94 5.92
N GLY A 123 -5.65 9.91 6.75
CA GLY A 123 -5.99 8.56 6.32
C GLY A 123 -5.77 7.55 7.45
N TRP A 124 -5.21 6.39 7.13
CA TRP A 124 -4.92 5.33 8.11
C TRP A 124 -3.70 4.51 7.74
N LYS A 125 -3.11 3.84 8.73
CA LYS A 125 -2.03 2.86 8.58
C LYS A 125 -2.59 1.46 8.79
N TYR A 126 -2.11 0.51 8.01
CA TYR A 126 -2.38 -0.91 8.26
C TYR A 126 -1.44 -1.43 9.34
N GLU A 127 -2.00 -1.88 10.46
CA GLU A 127 -1.26 -2.50 11.55
C GLU A 127 -1.19 -4.01 11.39
N ARG A 128 -2.29 -4.63 10.95
CA ARG A 128 -2.35 -6.08 10.74
C ARG A 128 -3.38 -6.45 9.66
N ALA A 129 -3.02 -7.40 8.82
CA ALA A 129 -3.89 -8.11 7.91
C ALA A 129 -3.97 -9.57 8.36
N TYR A 130 -5.19 -10.12 8.40
CA TYR A 130 -5.40 -11.51 8.80
C TYR A 130 -5.23 -12.49 7.64
N GLU A 131 -5.42 -12.03 6.41
CA GLU A 131 -5.22 -12.81 5.19
C GLU A 131 -3.77 -12.69 4.68
N ALA A 132 -3.19 -13.83 4.29
CA ALA A 132 -1.81 -13.89 3.78
C ALA A 132 -1.62 -13.05 2.50
N SER A 133 -2.62 -13.03 1.61
CA SER A 133 -2.62 -12.23 0.37
C SER A 133 -2.54 -10.72 0.62
N GLN A 134 -2.96 -10.26 1.80
CA GLN A 134 -3.01 -8.83 2.16
C GLN A 134 -1.86 -8.39 3.06
N LYS A 135 -0.95 -9.31 3.44
CA LYS A 135 0.18 -9.03 4.34
C LYS A 135 1.12 -7.94 3.85
N TYR A 136 1.24 -7.76 2.54
CA TYR A 136 2.07 -6.70 1.96
C TYR A 136 1.63 -5.27 2.35
N LYS A 137 0.38 -5.11 2.82
CA LYS A 137 -0.15 -3.83 3.31
C LYS A 137 0.28 -3.53 4.74
N GLU A 138 0.69 -4.52 5.52
CA GLU A 138 1.09 -4.31 6.91
C GLU A 138 2.25 -3.30 7.01
N GLY A 139 2.12 -2.33 7.92
CA GLY A 139 3.08 -1.25 8.09
C GLY A 139 2.96 -0.11 7.08
N LYS A 140 2.14 -0.25 6.04
CA LYS A 140 1.96 0.76 4.99
C LYS A 140 0.90 1.80 5.35
N PHE A 141 0.97 2.94 4.69
CA PHE A 141 0.15 4.11 4.98
C PHE A 141 -0.78 4.43 3.81
N ILE A 142 -2.05 4.68 4.11
CA ILE A 142 -3.01 5.21 3.16
C ILE A 142 -3.21 6.68 3.45
N PHE A 143 -3.01 7.52 2.44
CA PHE A 143 -3.42 8.92 2.47
C PHE A 143 -4.52 9.18 1.46
N GLU A 144 -5.57 9.89 1.88
CA GLU A 144 -6.63 10.30 0.98
C GLU A 144 -6.20 11.47 0.10
N LYS A 145 -6.46 11.39 -1.21
CA LYS A 145 -6.06 12.42 -2.17
C LYS A 145 -6.68 13.79 -1.86
N SER A 146 -7.87 13.82 -1.26
CA SER A 146 -8.55 15.05 -0.83
C SER A 146 -7.85 15.75 0.35
N LYS A 147 -7.03 15.01 1.11
CA LYS A 147 -6.36 15.48 2.34
C LYS A 147 -4.87 15.76 2.15
N ILE A 148 -4.31 15.47 0.97
CA ILE A 148 -2.92 15.72 0.63
C ILE A 148 -2.81 16.60 -0.62
N VAL A 149 -1.77 17.42 -0.68
CA VAL A 149 -1.47 18.30 -1.81
C VAL A 149 -0.05 18.03 -2.28
N LYS A 150 0.15 18.05 -3.60
CA LYS A 150 1.48 17.93 -4.20
C LYS A 150 2.21 19.26 -4.05
N GLU A 151 3.46 19.21 -3.63
CA GLU A 151 4.36 20.36 -3.59
C GLU A 151 5.56 20.11 -4.50
N ASN A 152 5.96 21.15 -5.24
CA ASN A 152 7.12 21.15 -6.13
C ASN A 152 7.06 20.11 -7.27
N TRP A 153 6.16 20.32 -8.23
CA TRP A 153 6.01 19.50 -9.43
C TRP A 153 6.39 20.28 -10.68
#